data_AF-A0A4Q6EV29-F1
#
_entry.id   AF-A0A4Q6EV29-F1
#
_cell.length_a   1.000
_cell.length_b   1.000
_cell.length_c   1.000
_cell.angle_alpha   90.00
_cell.angle_beta   90.00
_cell.angle_gamma   90.00
#
_symmetry.space_group_name_H-M   'P 1'
#
loop_
_entity.id
_entity.type
_entity.pdbx_description
1 polymer ?
#
loop_
_entity_poly.entity_id
_entity_poly.type
_entity_poly.pdbx_seq_one_letter_code
_entity_poly.pdbx_strand_id
1 'polypeptide(L)'
;MALVSPLKQDIDKAARDMEMLQRLYTIYFAGGEDDPPKPQRAAFEQLMAKVKSQAAISSNTTDKFAANTLVNRYQVLKVRWDKTMRDIETGVIPKPKKRK
;
A
#
# COMPACT_ATOMS: atom_id res chain seq x y z
N MET A 1 -16.75 -2.35 26.45
CA MET A 1 -15.97 -2.02 25.24
C MET A 1 -15.33 -3.30 24.74
N ALA A 2 -15.66 -3.77 23.54
CA ALA A 2 -15.02 -4.96 22.99
C ALA A 2 -13.53 -4.65 22.74
N LEU A 3 -12.62 -5.40 23.37
CA LEU A 3 -11.19 -5.30 23.14
C LEU A 3 -10.94 -5.71 21.69
N VAL A 4 -10.73 -4.74 20.80
CA VAL A 4 -10.38 -4.98 19.40
C VAL A 4 -9.03 -5.69 19.39
N SER A 5 -8.93 -6.83 18.68
CA SER A 5 -7.67 -7.59 18.60
C SER A 5 -6.55 -6.68 18.03
N PRO A 6 -5.31 -6.78 18.52
CA PRO A 6 -4.19 -6.00 17.98
C PRO A 6 -4.03 -6.17 16.46
N LEU A 7 -4.25 -7.39 15.96
CA LEU A 7 -4.26 -7.70 14.53
C LEU A 7 -5.36 -6.94 13.78
N LYS A 8 -6.57 -6.86 14.32
CA LYS A 8 -7.64 -6.09 13.70
C LYS A 8 -7.31 -4.59 13.62
N GLN A 9 -6.67 -4.03 14.65
CA GLN A 9 -6.23 -2.63 14.61
C GLN A 9 -5.16 -2.40 13.52
N ASP A 10 -4.20 -3.31 13.41
CA ASP A 10 -3.15 -3.26 12.38
C ASP A 10 -3.74 -3.42 10.97
N ILE A 11 -4.73 -4.30 10.78
CA ILE A 11 -5.47 -4.46 9.50
C ILE A 11 -6.22 -3.18 9.15
N ASP A 12 -6.97 -2.60 10.09
CA ASP A 12 -7.74 -1.38 9.85
C ASP A 12 -6.80 -0.20 9.52
N LYS A 13 -5.64 -0.11 10.20
CA LYS A 13 -4.60 0.88 9.88
C LYS A 13 -4.03 0.66 8.48
N ALA A 14 -3.67 -0.57 8.15
CA ALA A 14 -3.11 -0.91 6.85
C ALA A 14 -4.11 -0.67 5.70
N ALA A 15 -5.40 -0.90 5.91
CA ALA A 15 -6.42 -0.55 4.93
C ALA A 15 -6.43 0.95 4.61
N ARG A 16 -6.39 1.81 5.64
CA ARG A 16 -6.34 3.28 5.47
C ARG A 16 -5.05 3.74 4.81
N ASP A 17 -3.91 3.21 5.25
CA ASP A 17 -2.60 3.59 4.72
C ASP A 17 -2.45 3.15 3.25
N MET A 18 -3.05 2.02 2.86
CA MET A 18 -3.09 1.56 1.47
C MET A 18 -3.86 2.54 0.57
N GLU A 19 -5.04 3.01 1.01
CA GLU A 19 -5.80 4.00 0.26
C GLU A 19 -5.05 5.32 0.14
N MET A 20 -4.40 5.77 1.22
CA MET A 20 -3.55 6.96 1.20
C MET A 20 -2.40 6.80 0.20
N LEU A 21 -1.68 5.67 0.26
CA LEU A 21 -0.57 5.38 -0.63
C LEU A 21 -1.01 5.34 -2.09
N GLN A 22 -2.18 4.77 -2.38
CA GLN A 22 -2.77 4.79 -3.72
C GLN A 22 -3.03 6.21 -4.21
N ARG A 23 -3.59 7.09 -3.36
CA ARG A 23 -3.82 8.50 -3.71
C ARG A 23 -2.51 9.22 -3.99
N LEU A 24 -1.48 9.02 -3.17
CA LEU A 24 -0.16 9.62 -3.37
C LEU A 24 0.46 9.20 -4.71
N TYR A 25 0.37 7.91 -5.06
CA TYR A 25 0.81 7.43 -6.37
C TYR A 25 -0.02 8.03 -7.52
N THR A 26 -1.34 8.17 -7.35
CA THR A 26 -2.18 8.85 -8.36
C THR A 26 -1.77 10.30 -8.55
N ILE A 27 -1.52 11.05 -7.48
CA ILE A 27 -1.05 12.45 -7.54
C ILE A 27 0.31 12.52 -8.24
N TYR A 28 1.24 11.65 -7.85
CA TYR A 28 2.57 11.57 -8.47
C TYR A 28 2.47 11.28 -9.97
N PHE A 29 1.73 10.24 -10.38
CA PHE A 29 1.57 9.91 -11.79
C PHE A 29 0.81 10.97 -12.60
N ALA A 30 -0.04 11.77 -11.95
CA ALA A 30 -0.68 12.93 -12.57
C ALA A 30 0.24 14.16 -12.68
N GLY A 31 1.42 14.13 -12.05
CA GLY A 31 2.36 15.25 -12.03
C GLY A 31 1.99 16.32 -11.02
N GLY A 32 1.28 15.95 -9.94
CA GLY A 32 1.07 16.85 -8.80
C GLY A 32 2.28 16.89 -7.85
N GLU A 33 3.08 15.83 -7.84
CA GLU A 33 4.32 15.72 -7.04
C GLU A 33 5.51 15.33 -7.92
N ASP A 34 6.70 15.83 -7.56
CA ASP A 34 7.94 15.59 -8.31
C ASP A 34 8.56 14.22 -8.01
N ASP A 35 8.34 13.73 -6.79
CA ASP A 35 8.94 12.51 -6.26
C ASP A 35 7.88 11.44 -5.92
N PRO A 36 8.19 10.16 -6.18
CA PRO A 36 7.30 9.08 -5.79
C PRO A 36 7.25 8.93 -4.26
N PRO A 37 6.14 8.41 -3.68
CA PRO A 37 5.94 8.30 -2.24
C PRO A 37 6.74 7.13 -1.61
N LYS A 38 8.08 7.15 -1.77
CA LYS A 38 8.98 6.09 -1.28
C LYS A 38 8.94 5.93 0.25
N PRO A 39 8.99 7.01 1.06
CA PRO A 39 8.95 6.87 2.52
C PRO A 39 7.63 6.23 3.00
N GLN A 40 6.50 6.66 2.43
CA GLN A 40 5.18 6.14 2.76
C GLN A 40 5.04 4.68 2.33
N ARG A 41 5.57 4.31 1.16
CA ARG A 41 5.63 2.91 0.72
C ARG A 41 6.47 2.05 1.65
N ALA A 42 7.66 2.50 2.06
CA ALA A 42 8.53 1.73 2.95
C ALA A 42 7.88 1.49 4.31
N ALA A 43 7.26 2.53 4.90
CA ALA A 43 6.51 2.40 6.15
C ALA A 43 5.31 1.44 6.00
N PHE A 44 4.61 1.50 4.87
CA PHE A 44 3.51 0.60 4.57
C PHE A 44 3.96 -0.86 4.42
N GLU A 45 5.10 -1.12 3.76
CA GLU A 45 5.65 -2.47 3.61
C GLU A 45 6.04 -3.08 4.96
N GLN A 46 6.57 -2.28 5.89
CA GLN A 46 6.84 -2.74 7.26
C GLN A 46 5.54 -3.12 8.00
N LEU A 47 4.49 -2.30 7.88
CA LEU A 47 3.18 -2.60 8.46
C LEU A 47 2.57 -3.88 7.86
N MET A 48 2.66 -4.05 6.54
CA MET A 48 2.17 -5.24 5.85
C MET A 48 2.92 -6.51 6.26
N ALA A 49 4.24 -6.42 6.46
CA ALA A 49 5.03 -7.54 6.98
C ALA A 49 4.57 -7.94 8.40
N LYS A 50 4.30 -6.95 9.26
CA LYS A 50 3.74 -7.15 10.61
C LYS A 50 2.35 -7.80 10.56
N VAL A 51 1.44 -7.30 9.71
CA VAL A 51 0.10 -7.87 9.53
C VAL A 51 0.17 -9.32 9.04
N LYS A 52 1.05 -9.61 8.08
CA LYS A 52 1.23 -10.96 7.54
C LYS A 52 1.76 -11.94 8.60
N SER A 53 2.73 -11.52 9.42
CA SER A 53 3.27 -12.39 10.48
C SER A 53 2.25 -12.67 11.57
N GLN A 54 1.49 -11.65 11.99
CA GLN A 54 0.41 -11.82 12.97
C GLN A 54 -0.75 -12.66 12.43
N ALA A 55 -1.11 -12.49 11.16
CA ALA A 55 -2.14 -13.31 10.53
C ALA A 55 -1.75 -14.79 10.50
N ALA A 56 -0.47 -15.12 10.28
CA ALA A 56 -0.01 -16.51 10.27
C ALA A 56 -0.27 -17.23 11.61
N ILE A 57 -0.07 -16.53 12.73
CA ILE A 57 -0.22 -17.09 14.09
C ILE A 57 -1.62 -16.93 14.69
N SER A 58 -2.50 -16.14 14.08
CA SER A 58 -3.84 -15.87 14.61
C SER A 58 -4.73 -17.13 14.59
N SER A 59 -5.51 -17.37 15.64
CA SER A 59 -6.56 -18.40 15.63
C SER A 59 -7.87 -17.92 15.00
N ASN A 60 -8.02 -16.61 14.79
CA ASN A 60 -9.23 -16.01 14.22
C ASN A 60 -9.21 -16.07 12.67
N THR A 61 -10.04 -16.95 12.12
CA THR A 61 -10.20 -17.13 10.66
C THR A 61 -10.64 -15.86 9.93
N THR A 62 -11.50 -15.04 10.55
CA THR A 62 -11.99 -13.79 9.95
C THR A 62 -10.86 -12.78 9.80
N ASP A 63 -10.06 -12.58 10.85
CA ASP A 63 -8.92 -11.66 10.82
C ASP A 63 -7.85 -12.14 9.82
N LYS A 64 -7.60 -13.46 9.76
CA LYS A 64 -6.73 -14.09 8.75
C LYS A 64 -7.19 -13.79 7.33
N PHE A 65 -8.48 -13.99 7.06
CA PHE A 65 -9.03 -13.74 5.74
C PHE A 65 -8.92 -12.26 5.35
N ALA A 66 -9.23 -11.34 6.27
CA ALA A 66 -9.10 -9.90 6.05
C ALA A 66 -7.64 -9.50 5.77
N ALA A 67 -6.68 -10.00 6.56
CA ALA A 67 -5.26 -9.75 6.35
C ALA A 67 -4.77 -10.27 4.99
N ASN A 68 -5.11 -11.50 4.62
CA ASN A 68 -4.72 -12.09 3.34
C ASN A 68 -5.34 -11.32 2.16
N THR A 69 -6.59 -10.90 2.27
CA THR A 69 -7.25 -10.06 1.26
C THR A 69 -6.51 -8.75 1.07
N LEU A 70 -6.10 -8.10 2.16
CA LEU A 70 -5.35 -6.86 2.12
C LEU A 70 -3.97 -7.04 1.47
N VAL A 71 -3.25 -8.12 1.81
CA VAL A 71 -1.96 -8.48 1.20
C VAL A 71 -2.09 -8.64 -0.31
N ASN A 72 -3.11 -9.38 -0.76
CA ASN A 72 -3.34 -9.61 -2.19
C ASN A 72 -3.66 -8.31 -2.93
N ARG A 73 -4.51 -7.44 -2.36
CA ARG A 73 -4.82 -6.12 -2.93
C ARG A 73 -3.56 -5.26 -3.06
N TYR A 74 -2.74 -5.22 -2.02
CA TYR A 74 -1.47 -4.49 -2.07
C TYR A 74 -0.54 -5.02 -3.15
N GLN A 75 -0.42 -6.33 -3.31
CA GLN A 75 0.45 -6.93 -4.32
C GLN A 75 0.07 -6.50 -5.75
N VAL A 76 -1.23 -6.44 -6.06
CA VAL A 76 -1.73 -5.96 -7.36
C VAL A 76 -1.37 -4.48 -7.58
N LEU A 77 -1.60 -3.64 -6.56
CA LEU A 77 -1.27 -2.21 -6.62
C LEU A 77 0.24 -1.99 -6.80
N LYS A 78 1.06 -2.72 -6.04
CA LYS A 78 2.51 -2.68 -6.12
C LYS A 78 3.02 -2.99 -7.54
N VAL A 79 2.53 -4.08 -8.15
CA VAL A 79 2.90 -4.45 -9.52
C VAL A 79 2.53 -3.34 -10.51
N ARG A 80 1.33 -2.76 -10.36
CA ARG A 80 0.90 -1.64 -11.21
C ARG A 80 1.81 -0.43 -11.05
N TRP A 81 2.11 -0.02 -9.82
CA TRP A 81 2.97 1.12 -9.55
C TRP A 81 4.39 0.90 -10.08
N ASP A 82 4.97 -0.27 -9.83
CA ASP A 82 6.31 -0.63 -10.30
C ASP A 82 6.39 -0.63 -11.83
N LYS A 83 5.36 -1.15 -12.50
CA LYS A 83 5.24 -1.07 -13.96
C LYS A 83 5.19 0.38 -14.44
N THR A 84 4.31 1.22 -13.87
CA THR A 84 4.19 2.62 -14.28
C THR A 84 5.47 3.40 -14.03
N MET A 85 6.15 3.17 -12.90
CA MET A 85 7.47 3.75 -12.61
C MET A 85 8.49 3.36 -13.68
N ARG A 86 8.56 2.07 -14.02
CA ARG A 86 9.47 1.58 -15.07
C ARG A 86 9.15 2.19 -16.43
N ASP A 87 7.87 2.27 -16.79
CA ASP A 87 7.43 2.87 -18.06
C ASP A 87 7.79 4.37 -18.12
N ILE A 88 7.80 5.08 -16.99
CA ILE A 88 8.30 6.47 -16.89
C ILE A 88 9.82 6.52 -17.07
N GLU A 89 10.55 5.62 -16.39
CA GLU A 89 12.03 5.57 -16.44
C GLU A 89 12.55 5.20 -17.84
N THR A 90 11.86 4.32 -18.56
CA THR A 90 12.22 3.92 -19.94
C THR A 90 11.72 4.91 -20.99
N GLY A 91 10.97 5.93 -20.60
CA GLY A 91 10.42 6.95 -21.51
C GLY A 91 9.21 6.48 -22.32
N VAL A 92 8.62 5.33 -21.99
CA VAL A 92 7.35 4.86 -22.58
C VAL A 92 6.20 5.78 -22.17
N ILE A 93 6.22 6.28 -20.94
CA ILE A 93 5.29 7.28 -20.42
C ILE A 93 6.08 8.57 -20.13
N PRO A 94 5.58 9.76 -20.51
CA PRO A 94 6.23 11.01 -20.16
C PRO A 94 6.36 11.16 -18.65
N LYS A 95 7.54 11.57 -18.16
CA LYS A 95 7.72 11.89 -16.75
C LYS A 95 6.70 12.95 -16.33
N PRO A 96 5.89 12.69 -15.28
CA PRO A 96 4.93 13.67 -14.80
C PRO A 96 5.67 14.97 -14.44
N LYS A 97 5.22 16.10 -14.98
CA LYS A 97 5.78 17.42 -14.68
C LYS A 97 4.85 18.12 -13.70
N LYS A 98 5.42 18.72 -12.64
CA LYS A 98 4.68 19.58 -11.72
C LYS A 98 3.93 20.66 -12.48
N ARG A 99 2.60 20.57 -12.51
CA ARG A 99 1.76 21.64 -13.06
C ARG A 99 1.86 22.82 -12.10
N LYS A 100 2.44 23.93 -12.58
CA LYS A 100 2.50 25.22 -11.86
C LYS A 100 1.13 25.87 -11.83
#